data_AF-E4YH37-F1
#
_entry.id   AF-E4YH37-F1
#
_cell.length_a   1.000
_cell.length_b   1.000
_cell.length_c   1.000
_cell.angle_alpha   90.00
_cell.angle_beta   90.00
_cell.angle_gamma   90.00
#
_symmetry.space_group_name_H-M   'P 1'
#
loop_
_entity.id
_entity.type
_entity.pdbx_description
1 polymer ?
#
loop_
_entity_poly.entity_id
_entity_poly.type
_entity_poly.pdbx_seq_one_letter_code
_entity_poly.pdbx_strand_id
1 'polypeptide(L)'
;MKRINFKNKIIYIFALLIIVTVFYQAIILAKFSDVKQARKYIEENSKTCDICADCATFSQKNFTQEKILIPLLVWGPNNQIQGFRESLYIANALGRKLVAPPFFPNWNHLANGSSLIHPWNRIDTQLLSKHYDIVSPQKVVEICGPRIRLNLSTGIVSYNPNRYSIFKKYLGLDSWSNAFVFPISDKTLSPEEENRPLSNAIDKTYLNSIYKSDEKCVILEYPWNSIPAYDIFVQLKSQKISEEYKEIVDIIKNTKRPAKGSKLKAKLKINFSNTINTINMQ
;
A
#
# COMPACT_ATOMS: atom_id res chain seq x y z
N MET A 1 19.13 46.77 37.14
CA MET A 1 18.43 46.17 35.97
C MET A 1 17.93 47.26 35.04
N LYS A 2 18.54 47.44 33.86
CA LYS A 2 18.06 48.42 32.87
C LYS A 2 16.77 47.90 32.24
N ARG A 3 15.63 48.57 32.48
CA ARG A 3 14.36 48.27 31.82
C ARG A 3 14.51 48.55 30.33
N ILE A 4 14.61 47.51 29.52
CA ILE A 4 14.59 47.61 28.06
C ILE A 4 13.25 48.26 27.67
N ASN A 5 13.33 49.39 26.98
CA ASN A 5 12.17 50.18 26.54
C ASN A 5 11.21 49.30 25.74
N PHE A 6 9.94 49.25 26.16
CA PHE A 6 8.89 48.42 25.56
C PHE A 6 8.75 48.65 24.05
N LYS A 7 8.98 49.89 23.58
CA LYS A 7 8.98 50.23 22.15
C LYS A 7 10.05 49.45 21.37
N ASN A 8 11.23 49.24 21.96
CA ASN A 8 12.31 48.52 21.29
C ASN A 8 11.96 47.03 21.14
N LYS A 9 11.25 46.43 22.12
CA LYS A 9 10.81 45.02 22.03
C LYS A 9 9.84 44.79 20.87
N ILE A 10 8.91 45.70 20.64
CA ILE A 10 7.96 45.60 19.53
C ILE A 10 8.70 45.62 18.19
N ILE A 11 9.67 46.54 18.03
CA ILE A 11 10.49 46.63 16.81
C ILE A 11 11.26 45.32 16.55
N TYR A 12 11.84 44.71 17.58
CA TYR A 12 12.53 43.42 17.45
C TYR A 12 11.60 42.27 17.03
N ILE A 13 10.37 42.23 17.54
CA ILE A 13 9.38 41.20 17.17
C ILE A 13 8.97 41.34 15.70
N PHE A 14 8.69 42.56 15.24
CA PHE A 14 8.37 42.79 13.83
C PHE A 14 9.54 42.46 12.90
N ALA A 15 10.76 42.84 13.27
CA ALA A 15 11.95 42.47 12.51
C ALA A 15 12.14 40.95 12.41
N LEU A 16 11.92 40.23 13.52
CA LEU A 16 12.00 38.76 13.54
C LEU A 16 10.94 38.12 12.64
N LEU A 17 9.69 38.60 12.68
CA LEU A 17 8.60 38.08 11.85
C LEU A 17 8.87 38.27 10.35
N ILE A 18 9.44 39.42 9.95
CA ILE A 18 9.84 39.68 8.57
C ILE A 18 10.94 38.71 8.13
N ILE A 19 11.96 38.49 8.97
CA ILE A 19 13.05 37.56 8.67
C ILE A 19 12.51 36.13 8.46
N VAL A 20 11.61 35.68 9.35
CA VAL A 20 11.00 34.35 9.26
C VAL A 20 10.16 34.20 7.98
N THR A 21 9.39 35.21 7.60
CA THR A 21 8.57 35.16 6.37
C THR A 21 9.42 35.13 5.11
N VAL A 22 10.49 35.94 5.04
CA VAL A 22 11.43 35.92 3.91
C VAL A 22 12.12 34.56 3.80
N PHE A 23 12.56 33.98 4.91
CA PHE A 23 13.17 32.64 4.92
C PHE A 23 12.18 31.57 4.44
N TYR A 24 10.92 31.63 4.89
CA TYR A 24 9.90 30.69 4.49
C TYR A 24 9.58 30.77 2.98
N GLN A 25 9.49 31.99 2.43
CA GLN A 25 9.29 32.19 1.00
C GLN A 25 10.49 31.69 0.17
N ALA A 26 11.72 31.89 0.64
CA ALA A 26 12.92 31.37 -0.02
C ALA A 26 12.93 29.83 -0.08
N ILE A 27 12.51 29.15 1.00
CA ILE A 27 12.40 27.68 1.04
C ILE A 27 11.35 27.17 0.04
N ILE A 28 10.20 27.86 -0.05
CA ILE A 28 9.16 27.50 -1.02
C ILE A 28 9.68 27.67 -2.45
N LEU A 29 10.33 28.80 -2.77
CA LEU A 29 10.87 29.06 -4.10
C LEU A 29 11.96 28.05 -4.50
N ALA A 30 12.83 27.64 -3.56
CA ALA A 30 13.82 26.61 -3.80
C ALA A 30 13.18 25.26 -4.20
N LYS A 31 12.11 24.84 -3.51
CA LYS A 31 11.36 23.62 -3.87
C LYS A 31 10.73 23.70 -5.26
N PHE A 32 10.20 24.86 -5.65
CA PHE A 32 9.64 25.04 -6.99
C PHE A 32 10.70 25.06 -8.10
N SER A 33 11.92 25.52 -7.80
CA SER A 33 13.05 25.47 -8.73
C SER A 33 13.46 24.03 -9.05
N ASP A 34 13.54 23.17 -8.04
CA ASP A 34 13.87 21.75 -8.21
C ASP A 34 12.82 21.01 -9.04
N VAL A 35 11.53 21.31 -8.84
CA VAL A 35 10.44 20.73 -9.64
C VAL A 35 10.51 21.19 -11.10
N LYS A 36 10.87 22.45 -11.36
CA LYS A 36 11.06 22.95 -12.73
C LYS A 36 12.27 22.31 -13.42
N GLN A 37 13.38 22.13 -12.72
CA GLN A 37 14.55 21.42 -13.26
C GLN A 37 14.24 19.95 -13.54
N ALA A 38 13.54 19.26 -12.64
CA ALA A 38 13.12 17.87 -12.85
C ALA A 38 12.20 17.71 -14.06
N ARG A 39 11.25 18.63 -14.26
CA ARG A 39 10.35 18.62 -15.42
C ARG A 39 11.10 18.85 -16.74
N LYS A 40 12.02 19.82 -16.75
CA LYS A 40 12.87 20.11 -17.91
C LYS A 40 13.78 18.92 -18.27
N TYR A 41 14.35 18.26 -17.27
CA TYR A 41 15.16 17.04 -17.47
C TYR A 41 14.34 15.89 -18.07
N ILE A 42 13.09 15.71 -17.63
CA ILE A 42 12.21 14.68 -18.19
C ILE A 42 11.84 14.99 -19.64
N GLU A 43 11.50 16.25 -19.96
CA GLU A 43 11.13 16.68 -21.31
C GLU A 43 12.33 16.62 -22.29
N GLU A 44 13.54 16.93 -21.84
CA GLU A 44 14.76 16.86 -22.65
C GLU A 44 15.21 15.41 -22.90
N ASN A 45 14.92 14.47 -21.99
CA ASN A 45 15.30 13.06 -22.11
C ASN A 45 14.17 12.14 -22.59
N SER A 46 12.96 12.65 -22.87
CA SER A 46 11.85 11.84 -23.40
C SER A 46 11.76 11.83 -24.94
N LYS A 47 12.75 12.38 -25.65
CA LYS A 47 12.80 12.35 -27.12
C LYS A 47 13.88 11.38 -27.60
N THR A 48 13.46 10.53 -28.55
CA THR A 48 14.22 9.53 -29.32
C THR A 48 14.54 8.20 -28.60
N CYS A 49 13.67 7.22 -28.84
CA CYS A 49 14.11 5.84 -28.99
C CYS A 49 13.81 5.45 -30.45
N ASP A 50 14.65 5.94 -31.37
CA ASP A 50 14.58 5.67 -32.82
C ASP A 50 15.49 4.50 -33.22
N ILE A 51 15.54 3.45 -32.40
CA ILE A 51 16.22 2.21 -32.76
C ILE A 51 15.25 1.06 -32.49
N CYS A 52 14.51 0.70 -33.54
CA CYS A 52 14.18 -0.67 -33.96
C CYS A 52 13.09 -0.64 -35.03
N ALA A 53 13.47 -0.33 -36.28
CA ALA A 53 12.61 -0.52 -37.45
C ALA A 53 12.41 -2.01 -37.83
N ASP A 54 13.08 -2.94 -37.12
CA ASP A 54 12.98 -4.40 -37.33
C ASP A 54 12.33 -5.17 -36.15
N CYS A 55 11.45 -4.53 -35.37
CA CYS A 55 10.59 -5.27 -34.42
C CYS A 55 9.23 -5.67 -35.01
N ALA A 56 8.96 -5.37 -36.29
CA ALA A 56 7.75 -5.77 -36.97
C ALA A 56 7.84 -7.24 -37.43
N THR A 57 7.54 -8.16 -36.52
CA THR A 57 6.86 -9.46 -36.72
C THR A 57 7.11 -10.45 -35.57
N PHE A 58 7.25 -9.99 -34.32
CA PHE A 58 6.91 -10.86 -33.20
C PHE A 58 5.40 -10.84 -33.05
N SER A 59 4.76 -11.85 -33.64
CA SER A 59 3.35 -12.20 -33.42
C SER A 59 2.98 -11.90 -31.97
N GLN A 60 2.16 -10.87 -31.76
CA GLN A 60 1.50 -10.53 -30.50
C GLN A 60 0.61 -11.71 -30.10
N LYS A 61 1.24 -12.74 -29.56
CA LYS A 61 0.56 -13.67 -28.66
C LYS A 61 0.22 -12.78 -27.47
N ASN A 62 -1.06 -12.50 -27.27
CA ASN A 62 -1.59 -11.73 -26.15
C ASN A 62 -1.14 -12.37 -24.82
N PHE A 63 0.06 -12.05 -24.36
CA PHE A 63 0.42 -12.20 -22.96
C PHE A 63 -0.41 -11.14 -22.25
N THR A 64 -1.56 -11.53 -21.72
CA THR A 64 -2.25 -10.74 -20.70
C THR A 64 -1.26 -10.56 -19.56
N GLN A 65 -0.56 -9.42 -19.55
CA GLN A 65 0.49 -9.14 -18.60
C GLN A 65 -0.13 -9.21 -17.19
N GLU A 66 0.32 -10.17 -16.38
CA GLU A 66 -0.25 -10.40 -15.07
C GLU A 66 -0.20 -9.11 -14.24
N LYS A 67 -1.37 -8.60 -13.85
CA LYS A 67 -1.50 -7.46 -12.95
C LYS A 67 -1.53 -7.94 -11.51
N ILE A 68 -0.77 -7.30 -10.64
CA ILE A 68 -0.53 -7.71 -9.26
C ILE A 68 -1.11 -6.66 -8.30
N LEU A 69 -1.71 -7.13 -7.21
CA LEU A 69 -2.12 -6.33 -6.06
C LEU A 69 -1.42 -6.83 -4.79
N ILE A 70 -0.80 -5.92 -4.06
CA ILE A 70 0.10 -6.24 -2.95
C ILE A 70 -0.42 -5.55 -1.68
N PRO A 71 -1.11 -6.27 -0.79
CA PRO A 71 -1.75 -5.62 0.34
C PRO A 71 -0.78 -5.34 1.49
N LEU A 72 -0.78 -4.11 2.00
CA LEU A 72 -0.10 -3.73 3.23
C LEU A 72 -1.12 -3.75 4.37
N LEU A 73 -1.13 -4.83 5.17
CA LEU A 73 -2.12 -5.02 6.24
C LEU A 73 -1.80 -4.16 7.47
N VAL A 74 -2.83 -3.76 8.24
CA VAL A 74 -2.71 -2.89 9.42
C VAL A 74 -3.36 -3.43 10.70
N TRP A 75 -2.94 -2.88 11.84
CA TRP A 75 -3.48 -3.11 13.19
C TRP A 75 -3.39 -4.56 13.69
N GLY A 76 -4.35 -4.99 14.51
CA GLY A 76 -4.35 -6.26 15.23
C GLY A 76 -4.70 -7.48 14.35
N PRO A 77 -4.52 -8.70 14.87
CA PRO A 77 -4.65 -9.93 14.07
C PRO A 77 -6.00 -10.12 13.37
N ASN A 78 -7.11 -9.71 13.99
CA ASN A 78 -8.43 -9.84 13.39
C ASN A 78 -8.60 -8.89 12.20
N ASN A 79 -8.14 -7.64 12.35
CA ASN A 79 -8.21 -6.62 11.32
C ASN A 79 -7.36 -7.00 10.12
N GLN A 80 -6.18 -7.58 10.35
CA GLN A 80 -5.33 -8.06 9.26
C GLN A 80 -5.95 -9.23 8.48
N ILE A 81 -6.66 -10.15 9.15
CA ILE A 81 -7.35 -11.25 8.45
C ILE A 81 -8.51 -10.70 7.62
N GLN A 82 -9.29 -9.78 8.19
CA GLN A 82 -10.35 -9.10 7.47
C GLN A 82 -9.77 -8.33 6.26
N GLY A 83 -8.68 -7.61 6.47
CA GLY A 83 -8.01 -6.87 5.41
C GLY A 83 -7.48 -7.74 4.29
N PHE A 84 -6.93 -8.92 4.61
CA PHE A 84 -6.56 -9.90 3.61
C PHE A 84 -7.76 -10.37 2.77
N ARG A 85 -8.92 -10.61 3.39
CA ARG A 85 -10.15 -11.02 2.70
C ARG A 85 -10.71 -9.92 1.81
N GLU A 86 -10.70 -8.68 2.30
CA GLU A 86 -11.06 -7.50 1.49
C GLU A 86 -10.08 -7.32 0.33
N SER A 87 -8.79 -7.56 0.55
CA SER A 87 -7.78 -7.50 -0.53
C SER A 87 -8.03 -8.55 -1.60
N LEU A 88 -8.41 -9.78 -1.23
CA LEU A 88 -8.80 -10.82 -2.19
C LEU A 88 -9.98 -10.37 -3.05
N TYR A 89 -11.01 -9.84 -2.40
CA TYR A 89 -12.20 -9.34 -3.10
C TYR A 89 -11.84 -8.19 -4.05
N ILE A 90 -11.07 -7.21 -3.58
CA ILE A 90 -10.63 -6.06 -4.38
C ILE A 90 -9.74 -6.51 -5.54
N ALA A 91 -8.82 -7.45 -5.32
CA ALA A 91 -7.96 -7.99 -6.37
C ALA A 91 -8.79 -8.66 -7.48
N ASN A 92 -9.77 -9.50 -7.11
CA ASN A 92 -10.68 -10.13 -8.07
C ASN A 92 -11.51 -9.08 -8.83
N ALA A 93 -12.08 -8.09 -8.13
CA ALA A 93 -12.87 -7.02 -8.72
C ALA A 93 -12.08 -6.17 -9.74
N LEU A 94 -10.77 -6.00 -9.51
CA LEU A 94 -9.86 -5.25 -10.38
C LEU A 94 -9.11 -6.13 -11.40
N GLY A 95 -9.37 -7.45 -11.44
CA GLY A 95 -8.69 -8.39 -12.35
C GLY A 95 -7.19 -8.53 -12.06
N ARG A 96 -6.80 -8.56 -10.78
CA ARG A 96 -5.41 -8.65 -10.33
C ARG A 96 -5.18 -9.94 -9.53
N LYS A 97 -3.97 -10.51 -9.64
CA LYS A 97 -3.51 -11.57 -8.73
C LYS A 97 -3.07 -10.94 -7.41
N LEU A 98 -3.37 -11.61 -6.30
CA LEU A 98 -2.99 -11.15 -4.97
C LEU A 98 -1.63 -11.72 -4.56
N VAL A 99 -0.75 -10.87 -4.03
CA VAL A 99 0.46 -11.34 -3.32
C VAL A 99 0.10 -11.67 -1.88
N ALA A 100 0.64 -12.77 -1.36
CA ALA A 100 0.51 -13.09 0.07
C ALA A 100 1.18 -11.99 0.93
N PRO A 101 0.42 -11.20 1.71
CA PRO A 101 1.02 -10.14 2.52
C PRO A 101 1.63 -10.70 3.79
N PRO A 102 2.68 -10.08 4.36
CA PRO A 102 3.11 -10.43 5.70
C PRO A 102 2.04 -10.05 6.73
N PHE A 103 1.94 -10.84 7.80
CA PHE A 103 1.14 -10.48 8.98
C PHE A 103 2.05 -9.91 10.06
N PHE A 104 1.55 -8.91 10.76
CA PHE A 104 2.25 -8.20 11.81
C PHE A 104 1.73 -8.64 13.19
N PRO A 105 2.59 -8.63 14.22
CA PRO A 105 2.15 -8.85 15.58
C PRO A 105 1.26 -7.69 16.04
N ASN A 106 0.56 -7.88 17.15
CA ASN A 106 -0.21 -6.79 17.76
C ASN A 106 0.76 -5.67 18.20
N TRP A 107 0.29 -4.42 18.20
CA TRP A 107 1.11 -3.24 18.47
C TRP A 107 1.86 -3.31 19.82
N ASN A 108 1.25 -3.96 20.82
CA ASN A 108 1.84 -4.21 22.15
C ASN A 108 3.09 -5.10 22.16
N HIS A 109 3.37 -5.84 21.08
CA HIS A 109 4.51 -6.77 21.01
C HIS A 109 5.67 -6.23 20.18
N LEU A 110 5.60 -4.98 19.70
CA LEU A 110 6.67 -4.34 18.92
C LEU A 110 7.87 -3.92 19.79
N ALA A 111 7.72 -3.92 21.12
CA ALA A 111 8.78 -3.54 22.06
C ALA A 111 10.03 -4.44 22.01
N ASN A 112 9.92 -5.68 21.54
CA ASN A 112 11.02 -6.66 21.54
C ASN A 112 11.53 -7.08 20.16
N GLY A 113 11.30 -6.26 19.12
CA GLY A 113 11.87 -6.51 17.80
C GLY A 113 11.03 -7.43 16.91
N SER A 114 10.55 -6.85 15.80
CA SER A 114 10.51 -7.44 14.45
C SER A 114 10.11 -8.92 14.25
N SER A 115 9.19 -9.48 15.03
CA SER A 115 8.65 -10.80 14.72
C SER A 115 7.53 -10.69 13.68
N LEU A 116 7.91 -10.69 12.40
CA LEU A 116 6.96 -10.95 11.32
C LEU A 116 6.26 -12.29 11.58
N ILE A 117 4.93 -12.28 11.47
CA ILE A 117 4.14 -13.50 11.54
C ILE A 117 3.99 -14.00 10.12
N HIS A 118 4.49 -15.21 9.86
CA HIS A 118 4.28 -15.85 8.58
C HIS A 118 2.77 -15.89 8.26
N PRO A 119 2.33 -15.49 7.06
CA PRO A 119 0.89 -15.43 6.74
C PRO A 119 0.14 -16.75 6.96
N TRP A 120 0.85 -17.86 6.76
CA TRP A 120 0.37 -19.23 6.91
C TRP A 120 0.10 -19.63 8.36
N ASN A 121 0.55 -18.83 9.33
CA ASN A 121 0.17 -18.99 10.73
C ASN A 121 -1.22 -18.40 11.03
N ARG A 122 -1.79 -17.63 10.10
CA ARG A 122 -3.08 -16.94 10.25
C ARG A 122 -4.16 -17.50 9.34
N ILE A 123 -3.78 -18.08 8.21
CA ILE A 123 -4.70 -18.59 7.18
C ILE A 123 -4.28 -20.01 6.79
N ASP A 124 -5.26 -20.89 6.63
CA ASP A 124 -5.05 -22.22 6.07
C ASP A 124 -4.64 -22.12 4.59
N THR A 125 -3.36 -22.39 4.31
CA THR A 125 -2.79 -22.30 2.97
C THR A 125 -3.25 -23.39 2.03
N GLN A 126 -3.55 -24.58 2.55
CA GLN A 126 -4.01 -25.69 1.73
C GLN A 126 -5.43 -25.39 1.23
N LEU A 127 -6.27 -24.82 2.09
CA LEU A 127 -7.60 -24.38 1.68
C LEU A 127 -7.53 -23.18 0.73
N LEU A 128 -6.69 -22.19 1.04
CA LEU A 128 -6.51 -20.99 0.23
C LEU A 128 -6.04 -21.32 -1.19
N SER A 129 -4.98 -22.13 -1.33
CA SER A 129 -4.38 -22.48 -2.64
C SER A 129 -5.29 -23.34 -3.52
N LYS A 130 -6.30 -24.01 -2.96
CA LYS A 130 -7.32 -24.72 -3.74
C LYS A 130 -8.31 -23.77 -4.44
N HIS A 131 -8.47 -22.56 -3.93
CA HIS A 131 -9.51 -21.63 -4.39
C HIS A 131 -8.94 -20.36 -5.01
N TYR A 132 -7.73 -19.96 -4.66
CA TYR A 132 -7.10 -18.72 -5.13
C TYR A 132 -5.66 -18.95 -5.57
N ASP A 133 -5.31 -18.37 -6.72
CA ASP A 133 -3.93 -18.29 -7.19
C ASP A 133 -3.24 -17.08 -6.51
N ILE A 134 -2.41 -17.38 -5.50
CA ILE A 134 -1.71 -16.39 -4.69
C ILE A 134 -0.26 -16.33 -5.11
N VAL A 135 0.20 -15.13 -5.44
CA VAL A 135 1.59 -14.89 -5.82
C VAL A 135 2.48 -14.92 -4.58
N SER A 136 3.57 -15.67 -4.68
CA SER A 136 4.59 -15.73 -3.63
C SER A 136 5.31 -14.39 -3.51
N PRO A 137 5.56 -13.87 -2.29
CA PRO A 137 6.27 -12.61 -2.07
C PRO A 137 7.63 -12.54 -2.78
N GLN A 138 8.33 -13.68 -2.88
CA GLN A 138 9.66 -13.78 -3.50
C GLN A 138 9.62 -13.53 -5.01
N LYS A 139 8.47 -13.70 -5.66
CA LYS A 139 8.30 -13.44 -7.10
C LYS A 139 7.98 -11.97 -7.40
N VAL A 140 7.77 -11.14 -6.38
CA VAL A 140 7.33 -9.75 -6.60
C VAL A 140 8.36 -8.95 -7.37
N VAL A 141 9.65 -9.02 -7.03
CA VAL A 141 10.69 -8.29 -7.76
C VAL A 141 10.84 -8.77 -9.20
N GLU A 142 10.72 -10.09 -9.42
CA GLU A 142 10.74 -10.69 -10.76
C GLU A 142 9.58 -10.17 -11.63
N ILE A 143 8.37 -10.09 -11.06
CA ILE A 143 7.18 -9.68 -11.79
C ILE A 143 7.08 -8.15 -11.93
N CYS A 144 7.32 -7.42 -10.85
CA CYS A 144 7.04 -5.99 -10.72
C CYS A 144 8.26 -5.09 -10.92
N GLY A 145 9.47 -5.67 -10.90
CA GLY A 145 10.70 -4.93 -10.71
C GLY A 145 10.90 -4.48 -9.26
N PRO A 146 12.04 -3.83 -8.97
CA PRO A 146 12.41 -3.43 -7.61
C PRO A 146 11.67 -2.19 -7.10
N ARG A 147 10.85 -1.54 -7.94
CA ARG A 147 10.16 -0.29 -7.63
C ARG A 147 8.68 -0.34 -8.01
N ILE A 148 7.80 -0.10 -7.05
CA ILE A 148 6.34 0.02 -7.30
C ILE A 148 5.94 1.49 -7.36
N ARG A 149 5.18 1.85 -8.40
CA ARG A 149 4.87 3.26 -8.71
C ARG A 149 3.55 3.75 -8.14
N LEU A 150 2.64 2.84 -7.80
CA LEU A 150 1.28 3.19 -7.40
C LEU A 150 0.90 2.54 -6.08
N ASN A 151 0.54 3.39 -5.12
CA ASN A 151 -0.02 3.01 -3.83
C ASN A 151 -1.47 3.49 -3.78
N LEU A 152 -2.37 2.52 -3.64
CA LEU A 152 -3.79 2.72 -3.45
C LEU A 152 -4.05 2.59 -1.97
N SER A 153 -4.83 3.48 -1.38
CA SER A 153 -5.21 3.33 0.02
C SER A 153 -6.73 3.30 0.13
N THR A 154 -7.22 2.50 1.07
CA THR A 154 -8.66 2.34 1.34
C THR A 154 -9.12 3.15 2.54
N GLY A 155 -8.23 3.90 3.19
CA GLY A 155 -8.59 4.80 4.28
C GLY A 155 -7.39 5.55 4.86
N ILE A 156 -7.67 6.65 5.55
CA ILE A 156 -6.62 7.47 6.16
C ILE A 156 -6.08 6.72 7.38
N VAL A 157 -4.81 6.32 7.29
CA VAL A 157 -4.10 5.69 8.40
C VAL A 157 -2.75 6.35 8.56
N SER A 158 -2.37 6.62 9.82
CA SER A 158 -1.06 7.20 10.14
C SER A 158 0.07 6.34 9.61
N TYR A 159 1.00 6.98 8.89
CA TYR A 159 2.22 6.35 8.39
C TYR A 159 2.99 5.67 9.52
N ASN A 160 3.37 4.40 9.31
CA ASN A 160 4.18 3.63 10.24
C ASN A 160 5.50 3.21 9.56
N PRO A 161 6.61 3.95 9.77
CA PRO A 161 7.86 3.71 9.05
C PRO A 161 8.43 2.31 9.27
N ASN A 162 8.26 1.77 10.48
CA ASN A 162 8.72 0.42 10.81
C ASN A 162 7.99 -0.65 10.01
N ARG A 163 6.66 -0.50 9.85
CA ARG A 163 5.85 -1.42 9.05
C ARG A 163 6.24 -1.37 7.57
N TYR A 164 6.46 -0.17 7.03
CA TYR A 164 6.89 0.04 5.64
C TYR A 164 8.27 -0.60 5.41
N SER A 165 9.23 -0.35 6.30
CA SER A 165 10.58 -0.92 6.22
C SER A 165 10.55 -2.46 6.21
N ILE A 166 9.77 -3.06 7.12
CA ILE A 166 9.62 -4.51 7.19
C ILE A 166 8.94 -5.06 5.93
N PHE A 167 7.90 -4.40 5.43
CA PHE A 167 7.18 -4.81 4.23
C PHE A 167 8.06 -4.71 2.97
N LYS A 168 8.85 -3.64 2.81
CA LYS A 168 9.88 -3.53 1.76
C LYS A 168 10.82 -4.72 1.77
N LYS A 169 11.41 -5.00 2.94
CA LYS A 169 12.34 -6.11 3.11
C LYS A 169 11.69 -7.47 2.82
N TYR A 170 10.43 -7.65 3.23
CA TYR A 170 9.69 -8.89 2.99
C TYR A 170 9.48 -9.17 1.50
N LEU A 171 9.24 -8.12 0.71
CA LEU A 171 9.00 -8.22 -0.73
C LEU A 171 10.28 -8.13 -1.58
N GLY A 172 11.41 -7.73 -0.98
CA GLY A 172 12.67 -7.47 -1.70
C GLY A 172 12.67 -6.17 -2.51
N LEU A 173 11.86 -5.19 -2.12
CA LEU A 173 11.74 -3.91 -2.83
C LEU A 173 12.78 -2.90 -2.36
N ASP A 174 13.36 -2.15 -3.29
CA ASP A 174 14.27 -1.03 -2.99
C ASP A 174 13.47 0.18 -2.48
N SER A 175 12.37 0.48 -3.17
CA SER A 175 11.53 1.64 -2.92
C SER A 175 10.13 1.44 -3.50
N TRP A 176 9.18 2.24 -3.04
CA TRP A 176 7.92 2.46 -3.75
C TRP A 176 7.52 3.92 -3.63
N SER A 177 6.56 4.34 -4.44
CA SER A 177 6.04 5.70 -4.40
C SER A 177 5.40 6.01 -3.04
N ASN A 178 5.90 7.03 -2.34
CA ASN A 178 5.23 7.56 -1.14
C ASN A 178 3.99 8.41 -1.49
N ALA A 179 3.67 8.58 -2.79
CA ALA A 179 2.47 9.26 -3.21
C ALA A 179 1.28 8.33 -2.97
N PHE A 180 0.50 8.63 -1.93
CA PHE A 180 -0.80 8.05 -1.73
C PHE A 180 -1.71 8.57 -2.84
N VAL A 181 -2.22 7.67 -3.66
CA VAL A 181 -3.26 8.03 -4.63
C VAL A 181 -4.60 7.65 -4.02
N PHE A 182 -5.29 8.68 -3.53
CA PHE A 182 -6.69 8.65 -3.14
C PHE A 182 -7.47 9.53 -4.12
N PRO A 183 -8.57 9.02 -4.68
CA PRO A 183 -8.67 8.06 -5.80
C PRO A 183 -7.66 8.25 -6.95
N ILE A 184 -7.60 7.26 -7.85
CA ILE A 184 -6.91 7.41 -9.16
C ILE A 184 -7.77 8.23 -10.15
N SER A 185 -9.09 8.27 -9.94
CA SER A 185 -10.01 8.89 -10.89
C SER A 185 -9.92 10.41 -10.92
N ASP A 186 -10.08 10.99 -12.12
CA ASP A 186 -10.32 12.44 -12.33
C ASP A 186 -11.60 12.96 -11.65
N LYS A 187 -12.40 12.09 -11.02
CA LYS A 187 -13.50 12.54 -10.17
C LYS A 187 -12.94 13.30 -8.99
N THR A 188 -13.28 14.58 -8.94
CA THR A 188 -13.19 15.38 -7.73
C THR A 188 -14.08 14.71 -6.68
N LEU A 189 -13.46 14.06 -5.71
CA LEU A 189 -14.20 13.63 -4.52
C LEU A 189 -14.66 14.86 -3.75
N SER A 190 -15.82 14.77 -3.12
CA SER A 190 -16.15 15.75 -2.09
C SER A 190 -15.12 15.66 -0.94
N PRO A 191 -14.85 16.75 -0.21
CA PRO A 191 -13.98 16.71 0.97
C PRO A 191 -14.42 15.67 2.03
N GLU A 192 -15.70 15.30 2.06
CA GLU A 192 -16.19 14.23 2.93
C GLU A 192 -15.81 12.83 2.42
N GLU A 193 -15.82 12.61 1.10
CA GLU A 193 -15.42 11.34 0.49
C GLU A 193 -13.91 11.14 0.49
N GLU A 194 -13.14 12.21 0.30
CA GLU A 194 -11.67 12.18 0.34
C GLU A 194 -11.14 11.77 1.74
N ASN A 195 -11.89 12.11 2.79
CA ASN A 195 -11.52 11.81 4.17
C ASN A 195 -12.15 10.53 4.73
N ARG A 196 -13.06 9.86 4.00
CA ARG A 196 -13.70 8.64 4.48
C ARG A 196 -12.94 7.40 4.00
N PRO A 197 -12.75 6.39 4.88
CA PRO A 197 -12.37 5.07 4.41
C PRO A 197 -13.37 4.61 3.34
N LEU A 198 -12.87 3.96 2.30
CA LEU A 198 -13.66 3.38 1.22
C LEU A 198 -14.75 2.46 1.80
N SER A 199 -15.98 2.93 2.04
CA SER A 199 -16.95 2.15 2.82
C SER A 199 -17.85 1.22 2.00
N ASN A 200 -17.73 1.22 0.67
CA ASN A 200 -18.60 0.51 -0.26
C ASN A 200 -17.82 -0.36 -1.26
N ALA A 201 -16.72 -0.98 -0.83
CA ALA A 201 -15.94 -1.86 -1.70
C ALA A 201 -16.73 -3.08 -2.21
N ILE A 202 -17.93 -3.34 -1.70
CA ILE A 202 -18.81 -4.38 -2.24
C ILE A 202 -19.36 -4.03 -3.64
N ASP A 203 -19.46 -2.76 -3.99
CA ASP A 203 -19.84 -2.33 -5.33
C ASP A 203 -18.60 -2.35 -6.25
N LYS A 204 -18.52 -3.40 -7.07
CA LYS A 204 -17.43 -3.56 -8.04
C LYS A 204 -17.38 -2.47 -9.10
N THR A 205 -18.53 -1.86 -9.44
CA THR A 205 -18.58 -0.75 -10.41
C THR A 205 -17.93 0.48 -9.79
N TYR A 206 -18.29 0.78 -8.54
CA TYR A 206 -17.67 1.86 -7.77
C TYR A 206 -16.16 1.61 -7.56
N LEU A 207 -15.75 0.42 -7.14
CA LEU A 207 -14.35 0.03 -7.02
C LEU A 207 -13.56 0.24 -8.32
N ASN A 208 -14.08 -0.25 -9.45
CA ASN A 208 -13.44 -0.08 -10.73
C ASN A 208 -13.36 1.39 -11.14
N SER A 209 -14.37 2.20 -10.82
CA SER A 209 -14.34 3.63 -11.16
C SER A 209 -13.24 4.42 -10.43
N ILE A 210 -12.77 3.94 -9.28
CA ILE A 210 -11.82 4.64 -8.40
C ILE A 210 -10.41 4.06 -8.45
N TYR A 211 -10.29 2.73 -8.52
CA TYR A 211 -9.02 2.01 -8.36
C TYR A 211 -8.57 1.25 -9.61
N LYS A 212 -9.35 1.23 -10.70
CA LYS A 212 -8.89 0.61 -11.94
C LYS A 212 -7.70 1.39 -12.47
N SER A 213 -6.64 0.65 -12.78
CA SER A 213 -5.39 1.19 -13.28
C SER A 213 -4.71 0.17 -14.19
N ASP A 214 -3.90 0.67 -15.12
CA ASP A 214 -3.06 -0.13 -15.99
C ASP A 214 -1.68 -0.42 -15.42
N GLU A 215 -1.35 0.14 -14.26
CA GLU A 215 -0.13 -0.19 -13.54
C GLU A 215 -0.04 -1.69 -13.27
N LYS A 216 1.09 -2.29 -13.67
CA LYS A 216 1.32 -3.73 -13.54
C LYS A 216 1.20 -4.16 -12.08
N CYS A 217 1.79 -3.39 -11.16
CA CYS A 217 1.81 -3.73 -9.75
C CYS A 217 1.39 -2.54 -8.90
N VAL A 218 0.48 -2.80 -7.97
CA VAL A 218 -0.06 -1.79 -7.05
C VAL A 218 0.04 -2.27 -5.61
N ILE A 219 0.43 -1.36 -4.71
CA ILE A 219 0.29 -1.60 -3.27
C ILE A 219 -1.13 -1.20 -2.87
N LEU A 220 -1.84 -2.08 -2.15
CA LEU A 220 -3.11 -1.74 -1.52
C LEU A 220 -2.87 -1.54 -0.03
N GLU A 221 -2.84 -0.29 0.39
CA GLU A 221 -2.57 0.10 1.75
C GLU A 221 -3.83 0.02 2.61
N TYR A 222 -3.68 -0.76 3.69
CA TYR A 222 -4.61 -0.81 4.80
C TYR A 222 -6.06 -1.16 4.47
N PRO A 223 -6.31 -2.18 3.61
CA PRO A 223 -7.65 -2.70 3.38
C PRO A 223 -8.19 -3.18 4.72
N TRP A 224 -9.19 -2.48 5.24
CA TRP A 224 -9.91 -2.86 6.44
C TRP A 224 -11.19 -2.03 6.54
N ASN A 225 -12.30 -2.72 6.81
CA ASN A 225 -13.62 -2.11 6.89
C ASN A 225 -13.99 -1.38 5.60
N SER A 226 -13.42 -1.84 4.48
CA SER A 226 -13.82 -1.35 3.17
C SER A 226 -15.12 -1.97 2.70
N ILE A 227 -15.43 -3.15 3.26
CA ILE A 227 -16.74 -3.78 3.23
C ILE A 227 -17.21 -3.84 4.68
N PRO A 228 -18.33 -3.19 5.05
CA PRO A 228 -18.76 -3.10 6.44
C PRO A 228 -18.94 -4.49 7.07
N ALA A 229 -18.29 -4.72 8.21
CA ALA A 229 -18.33 -6.02 8.88
C ALA A 229 -19.74 -6.44 9.32
N TYR A 230 -20.60 -5.46 9.64
CA TYR A 230 -22.01 -5.69 9.97
C TYR A 230 -22.76 -6.32 8.79
N ASP A 231 -22.58 -5.79 7.57
CA ASP A 231 -23.26 -6.29 6.39
C ASP A 231 -22.83 -7.73 6.09
N ILE A 232 -21.53 -8.00 6.13
CA ILE A 232 -21.00 -9.36 6.00
C ILE A 232 -21.63 -10.31 7.05
N PHE A 233 -21.75 -9.86 8.29
CA PHE A 233 -22.33 -10.66 9.37
C PHE A 233 -23.82 -10.97 9.14
N VAL A 234 -24.59 -9.99 8.68
CA VAL A 234 -26.00 -10.18 8.29
C VAL A 234 -26.09 -11.24 7.20
N GLN A 235 -25.23 -11.18 6.19
CA GLN A 235 -25.23 -12.13 5.08
C GLN A 235 -24.84 -13.56 5.53
N LEU A 236 -23.86 -13.68 6.43
CA LEU A 236 -23.46 -14.98 6.99
C LEU A 236 -24.54 -15.65 7.85
N LYS A 237 -25.45 -14.86 8.43
CA LYS A 237 -26.60 -15.36 9.21
C LYS A 237 -27.86 -15.57 8.39
N SER A 238 -27.94 -14.96 7.21
CA SER A 238 -29.09 -15.10 6.33
C SER A 238 -29.20 -16.51 5.76
N GLN A 239 -30.43 -17.00 5.57
CA GLN A 239 -30.68 -18.23 4.82
C GLN A 239 -30.39 -18.06 3.33
N LYS A 240 -30.49 -16.83 2.82
CA LYS A 240 -30.24 -16.47 1.42
C LYS A 240 -29.25 -15.31 1.36
N ILE A 241 -28.04 -15.61 0.89
CA ILE A 241 -26.99 -14.61 0.66
C ILE A 241 -27.33 -13.84 -0.62
N SER A 242 -27.29 -12.51 -0.56
CA SER A 242 -27.46 -11.64 -1.72
C SER A 242 -26.31 -11.82 -2.73
N GLU A 243 -26.60 -11.63 -4.03
CA GLU A 243 -25.63 -11.87 -5.10
C GLU A 243 -24.32 -11.11 -4.91
N GLU A 244 -24.40 -9.84 -4.53
CA GLU A 244 -23.24 -8.96 -4.34
C GLU A 244 -22.28 -9.45 -3.23
N TYR A 245 -22.80 -10.16 -2.22
CA TYR A 245 -22.02 -10.67 -1.09
C TYR A 245 -21.56 -12.12 -1.24
N LYS A 246 -22.02 -12.85 -2.27
CA LYS A 246 -21.65 -14.27 -2.44
C LYS A 246 -20.14 -14.48 -2.47
N GLU A 247 -19.42 -13.62 -3.17
CA GLU A 247 -17.98 -13.75 -3.32
C GLU A 247 -17.23 -13.47 -2.01
N ILE A 248 -17.55 -12.40 -1.29
CA ILE A 248 -16.88 -12.13 0.00
C ILE A 248 -17.20 -13.21 1.05
N VAL A 249 -18.42 -13.76 1.02
CA VAL A 249 -18.78 -14.90 1.87
C VAL A 249 -18.01 -16.16 1.48
N ASP A 250 -17.82 -16.44 0.19
CA ASP A 250 -16.99 -17.54 -0.30
C ASP A 250 -15.52 -17.37 0.15
N ILE A 251 -14.95 -16.17 -0.03
CA ILE A 251 -13.62 -15.81 0.47
C ILE A 251 -13.50 -16.11 1.96
N ILE A 252 -14.49 -15.74 2.78
CA ILE A 252 -14.47 -16.01 4.22
C ILE A 252 -14.45 -17.50 4.53
N LYS A 253 -15.23 -18.31 3.79
CA LYS A 253 -15.28 -19.77 3.95
C LYS A 253 -13.96 -20.44 3.57
N ASN A 254 -13.24 -19.89 2.60
CA ASN A 254 -12.00 -20.45 2.06
C ASN A 254 -10.73 -19.83 2.66
N THR A 255 -10.87 -18.85 3.55
CA THR A 255 -9.76 -18.21 4.31
C THR A 255 -9.92 -18.41 5.81
N LYS A 256 -10.26 -19.65 6.20
CA LYS A 256 -10.35 -20.02 7.61
C LYS A 256 -8.98 -19.96 8.27
N ARG A 257 -8.99 -19.75 9.59
CA ARG A 257 -7.77 -19.91 10.39
C ARG A 257 -7.40 -21.39 10.45
N PRO A 258 -6.10 -21.72 10.51
CA PRO A 258 -5.67 -23.08 10.78
C PRO A 258 -6.29 -23.60 12.08
N ALA A 259 -6.63 -24.89 12.13
CA ALA A 259 -7.17 -25.51 13.34
C ALA A 259 -6.20 -25.35 14.52
N LYS A 260 -6.72 -25.14 15.74
CA LYS A 260 -5.86 -25.09 16.93
C LYS A 260 -5.05 -26.38 17.03
N GLY A 261 -3.72 -26.29 16.96
CA GLY A 261 -2.81 -27.44 17.02
C GLY A 261 -2.13 -27.80 15.70
N SER A 262 -2.59 -27.29 14.55
CA SER A 262 -1.85 -27.42 13.29
C SER A 262 -0.66 -26.45 13.29
N LYS A 263 0.40 -26.78 14.04
CA LYS A 263 1.67 -26.05 13.98
C LYS A 263 2.31 -26.33 12.63
N LEU A 264 1.95 -25.56 11.60
CA LEU A 264 2.80 -25.40 10.43
C LEU A 264 4.13 -24.84 10.93
N LYS A 265 5.19 -25.67 10.94
CA LYS A 265 6.56 -25.27 11.29
C LYS A 265 7.19 -24.37 10.21
N ALA A 266 6.43 -23.44 9.63
CA ALA A 266 6.95 -22.45 8.70
C ALA A 266 7.61 -21.31 9.48
N LYS A 267 8.77 -21.59 10.10
CA LYS A 267 9.68 -20.53 10.54
C LYS A 267 10.31 -19.94 9.28
N LEU A 268 9.83 -18.78 8.84
CA LEU A 268 10.60 -17.90 7.97
C LEU A 268 11.86 -17.49 8.77
N LYS A 269 12.98 -18.19 8.57
CA LYS A 269 14.30 -17.67 8.96
C LYS A 269 14.64 -16.55 7.98
N ILE A 270 14.04 -15.38 8.18
CA ILE A 270 14.59 -14.16 7.58
C ILE A 270 15.87 -13.90 8.39
N ASN A 271 17.03 -14.23 7.83
CA ASN A 271 18.32 -13.88 8.45
C ASN A 271 18.42 -12.35 8.48
N PHE A 272 18.13 -11.75 9.64
CA PHE A 272 18.24 -10.31 9.85
C PHE A 272 19.70 -9.84 10.03
N SER A 273 20.67 -10.75 10.08
CA SER A 273 22.01 -10.46 10.58
C SER A 273 23.02 -9.89 9.58
N ASN A 274 22.71 -9.77 8.28
CA ASN A 274 23.75 -9.44 7.28
C ASN A 274 23.69 -8.02 6.69
N THR A 275 22.96 -7.06 7.28
CA THR A 275 22.83 -5.71 6.67
C THR A 275 23.02 -4.54 7.62
N ILE A 276 23.46 -4.75 8.86
CA ILE A 276 23.72 -3.64 9.81
C ILE A 276 25.20 -3.20 9.81
N ASN A 277 26.12 -4.00 9.26
CA ASN A 277 27.56 -3.70 9.34
C ASN A 277 28.14 -2.87 8.19
N THR A 278 27.33 -2.36 7.25
CA THR A 278 27.84 -1.56 6.11
C THR A 278 27.48 -0.06 6.14
N ILE A 279 26.92 0.45 7.24
CA ILE A 279 26.65 1.91 7.38
C ILE A 279 27.63 2.61 8.35
N ASN A 280 28.49 1.86 9.05
CA ASN A 280 29.59 2.44 9.82
C ASN A 280 30.94 2.01 9.24
N MET A 281 31.22 2.44 8.01
CA MET A 281 32.57 2.62 7.46
C MET A 281 32.45 3.14 6.02
N GLN A 282 32.15 4.44 5.90
CA GLN A 282 32.59 5.32 4.82
C GLN A 282 32.33 6.77 5.24
#